data_AF-A0A2A4PDS5-F1
#
_entry.id   AF-A0A2A4PDS5-F1
#
_cell.length_a   1.000
_cell.length_b   1.000
_cell.length_c   1.000
_cell.angle_alpha   90.00
_cell.angle_beta   90.00
_cell.angle_gamma   90.00
#
_symmetry.space_group_name_H-M   'P 1'
#
loop_
_entity.id
_entity.type
_entity.pdbx_description
1 polymer ?
#
loop_
_entity_poly.entity_id
_entity_poly.type
_entity_poly.pdbx_seq_one_letter_code
_entity_poly.pdbx_strand_id
1 'polypeptide(L)'
;MNLDALWQTHRRFLIGVAIGLVVFFILRMISGATWKGDLSSAQRKTITARRALSGQHVNVSEVTRARNLLVGLVEQSKSLAAQCLPPLPPEFQPAVGQSPSKHYIQFTGRRRSELIGQASLRNMQLDESLGLPAVSPTQPPIIERVMRGLWVVDQMVQLAIGWDATEVDDIRINTRVRSRGKSGMAAVEVTEVDLEVVMEQELLNRFLKSVVSHQPNLGLAAFEVLPLDKKGLRHVTFKFAAGALPQSNQNEEL
;
A
#
# COMPACT_ATOMS: atom_id res chain seq x y z
N MET A 1 35.73 -73.40 61.17
CA MET A 1 34.26 -73.33 60.97
C MET A 1 33.99 -73.54 59.49
N ASN A 2 33.34 -74.65 59.13
CA ASN A 2 33.17 -75.11 57.75
C ASN A 2 32.22 -74.19 56.98
N LEU A 3 32.77 -73.38 56.07
CA LEU A 3 32.00 -72.53 55.15
C LEU A 3 31.08 -73.37 54.25
N ASP A 4 31.44 -74.62 53.96
CA ASP A 4 30.61 -75.54 53.17
C ASP A 4 29.33 -75.99 53.89
N ALA A 5 29.35 -76.10 55.22
CA ALA A 5 28.16 -76.46 56.00
C ALA A 5 27.17 -75.30 56.07
N LEU A 6 27.65 -74.06 56.28
CA LEU A 6 26.82 -72.85 56.21
C LEU A 6 26.28 -72.60 54.79
N TRP A 7 27.09 -72.90 53.77
CA TRP A 7 26.71 -72.77 52.36
C TRP A 7 25.59 -73.74 51.97
N GLN A 8 25.63 -75.00 52.41
CA GLN A 8 24.56 -75.96 52.11
C GLN A 8 23.26 -75.67 52.86
N THR A 9 23.33 -75.29 54.15
CA THR A 9 22.13 -75.00 54.96
C THR A 9 21.40 -73.73 54.50
N HIS A 10 22.13 -72.71 54.02
CA HIS A 10 21.54 -71.42 53.62
C HIS A 10 21.58 -71.15 52.11
N ARG A 11 21.86 -72.15 51.27
CA ARG A 11 21.98 -72.00 49.79
C ARG A 11 20.79 -71.29 49.16
N ARG A 12 19.57 -71.62 49.59
CA ARG A 12 18.33 -70.99 49.09
C ARG A 12 18.22 -69.51 49.48
N PHE A 13 18.70 -69.13 50.67
CA PHE A 13 18.70 -67.76 51.14
C PHE A 13 19.74 -66.91 50.39
N LEU A 14 20.97 -67.42 50.25
CA LEU A 14 22.04 -66.75 49.50
C LEU A 14 21.69 -66.56 48.02
N ILE A 15 21.09 -67.58 47.37
CA ILE A 15 20.61 -67.46 45.99
C ILE A 15 19.47 -66.43 45.90
N GLY A 16 18.54 -66.43 46.86
CA GLY A 16 17.45 -65.45 46.92
C GLY A 16 17.95 -64.00 47.07
N VAL A 17 18.95 -63.77 47.92
CA VAL A 17 19.58 -62.46 48.11
C VAL A 17 20.34 -62.04 46.84
N ALA A 18 21.07 -62.96 46.20
CA ALA A 18 21.79 -62.67 44.96
C ALA A 18 20.83 -62.30 43.81
N ILE A 19 19.73 -63.04 43.65
CA ILE A 19 18.70 -62.74 42.65
C ILE A 19 18.02 -61.39 42.95
N GLY A 20 17.67 -61.14 44.22
CA GLY A 20 17.09 -59.87 44.63
C GLY A 20 18.01 -58.68 44.35
N LEU A 21 19.32 -58.85 44.56
CA LEU A 21 20.32 -57.83 44.27
C LEU A 21 20.45 -57.58 42.77
N VAL A 22 20.48 -58.63 41.94
CA VAL A 22 20.49 -58.49 40.48
C VAL A 22 19.23 -57.76 39.98
N VAL A 23 18.05 -58.14 40.46
CA VAL A 23 16.78 -57.47 40.09
C VAL A 23 16.78 -56.00 40.53
N PHE A 24 17.30 -55.71 41.73
CA PHE A 24 17.43 -54.34 42.23
C PHE A 24 18.34 -53.47 41.35
N PHE A 25 19.47 -54.01 40.89
CA PHE A 25 20.37 -53.29 39.98
C PHE A 25 19.73 -53.02 38.61
N ILE A 26 18.96 -53.98 38.07
CA ILE A 26 18.21 -53.80 36.83
C ILE A 26 17.14 -52.71 36.98
N LEU A 27 16.34 -52.74 38.06
CA LEU A 27 15.34 -51.71 38.34
C LEU A 27 15.97 -50.32 38.52
N ARG A 28 17.11 -50.24 39.22
CA ARG A 28 17.85 -48.99 39.42
C ARG A 28 18.40 -48.43 38.11
N MET A 29 18.87 -49.29 37.21
CA MET A 29 19.38 -48.89 35.90
C MET A 29 18.27 -48.34 35.00
N ILE A 30 17.09 -48.99 34.98
CA ILE A 30 15.93 -48.53 34.20
C ILE A 30 15.40 -47.19 34.74
N SER A 31 15.33 -47.04 36.06
CA SER A 31 14.89 -45.79 36.70
C SER A 31 15.88 -44.64 36.45
N GLY A 32 17.18 -44.94 36.47
CA GLY A 32 18.24 -43.96 36.19
C GLY A 32 18.27 -43.52 34.72
N ALA A 33 17.98 -44.41 33.79
CA ALA A 33 18.00 -44.13 32.35
C ALA A 33 16.80 -43.31 31.88
N THR A 34 15.61 -43.58 32.44
CA THR A 34 14.37 -42.90 32.04
C THR A 34 14.27 -41.46 32.59
N TRP A 35 14.75 -41.20 33.81
CA TRP A 35 14.56 -39.88 34.43
C TRP A 35 15.69 -38.88 34.13
N LYS A 36 16.93 -39.33 33.89
CA LYS A 36 18.04 -38.43 33.51
C LYS A 36 17.95 -37.92 32.07
N GLY A 37 17.37 -38.69 31.16
CA GLY A 37 17.17 -38.30 29.77
C GLY A 37 16.26 -37.08 29.63
N ASP A 38 15.11 -37.10 30.29
CA ASP A 38 14.11 -36.03 30.19
C ASP A 38 14.49 -34.75 30.95
N LEU A 39 15.13 -34.87 32.11
CA LEU A 39 15.64 -33.70 32.84
C LEU A 39 16.75 -32.97 32.06
N SER A 40 17.68 -33.71 31.45
CA SER A 40 18.77 -33.11 30.68
C SER A 40 18.28 -32.50 29.37
N SER A 41 17.27 -33.08 28.72
CA SER A 41 16.67 -32.55 27.50
C SER A 41 15.84 -31.29 27.76
N ALA A 42 15.07 -31.26 28.86
CA ALA A 42 14.32 -30.07 29.30
C ALA A 42 15.26 -28.92 29.72
N GLN A 43 16.35 -29.23 30.43
CA GLN A 43 17.35 -28.24 30.81
C GLN A 43 18.08 -27.67 29.59
N ARG A 44 18.39 -28.50 28.58
CA ARG A 44 18.96 -28.01 27.31
C ARG A 44 17.99 -27.08 26.58
N LYS A 45 16.71 -27.46 26.46
CA LYS A 45 15.66 -26.63 25.82
C LYS A 45 15.48 -25.28 26.50
N THR A 46 15.52 -25.23 27.83
CA THR A 46 15.44 -23.98 28.57
C THR A 46 16.69 -23.11 28.40
N ILE A 47 17.89 -23.70 28.31
CA ILE A 47 19.12 -22.95 28.03
C ILE A 47 19.13 -22.40 26.59
N THR A 48 18.70 -23.16 25.58
CA THR A 48 18.59 -22.64 24.20
C THR A 48 17.50 -21.59 24.08
N ALA A 49 16.34 -21.77 24.73
CA ALA A 49 15.30 -20.75 24.78
C ALA A 49 15.80 -19.48 25.49
N ARG A 50 16.50 -19.61 26.62
CA ARG A 50 17.11 -18.48 27.35
C ARG A 50 18.20 -17.78 26.53
N ARG A 51 18.99 -18.53 25.75
CA ARG A 51 19.99 -17.97 24.83
C ARG A 51 19.35 -17.27 23.63
N ALA A 52 18.30 -17.83 23.05
CA ALA A 52 17.54 -17.22 21.96
C ALA A 52 16.86 -15.92 22.42
N LEU A 53 16.29 -15.92 23.63
CA LEU A 53 15.78 -14.72 24.26
C LEU A 53 16.91 -13.71 24.52
N SER A 54 18.07 -14.14 25.04
CA SER A 54 19.20 -13.23 25.29
C SER A 54 19.78 -12.57 24.03
N GLY A 55 19.75 -13.25 22.88
CA GLY A 55 20.37 -12.78 21.64
C GLY A 55 19.52 -11.83 20.79
N GLN A 56 18.24 -11.63 21.12
CA GLN A 56 17.29 -10.88 20.28
C GLN A 56 16.56 -9.78 21.07
N HIS A 57 17.30 -9.00 21.86
CA HIS A 57 16.76 -7.84 22.54
C HIS A 57 16.92 -6.59 21.67
N VAL A 58 15.85 -6.18 20.99
CA VAL A 58 15.72 -4.79 20.56
C VAL A 58 15.51 -3.99 21.85
N ASN A 59 16.42 -3.07 22.15
CA ASN A 59 16.35 -2.29 23.38
C ASN A 59 15.12 -1.37 23.32
N VAL A 60 14.38 -1.21 24.42
CA VAL A 60 13.22 -0.29 24.48
C VAL A 60 13.62 1.12 24.02
N SER A 61 14.85 1.54 24.34
CA SER A 61 15.41 2.82 23.86
C SER A 61 15.58 2.88 22.33
N GLU A 62 15.92 1.77 21.68
CA GLU A 62 16.02 1.66 20.22
C GLU A 62 14.64 1.72 19.57
N VAL A 63 13.64 1.03 20.15
CA VAL A 63 12.25 1.12 19.69
C VAL A 63 11.72 2.54 19.81
N THR A 64 11.95 3.20 20.95
CA THR A 64 11.52 4.60 21.16
C THR A 64 12.23 5.56 20.21
N ARG A 65 13.54 5.38 19.99
CA ARG A 65 14.30 6.16 19.00
C ARG A 65 13.76 5.96 17.59
N ALA A 66 13.50 4.73 17.18
CA ALA A 66 12.94 4.41 15.88
C ALA A 66 11.55 5.01 15.69
N ARG A 67 10.69 4.96 16.72
CA ARG A 67 9.37 5.61 16.71
C ARG A 67 9.46 7.13 16.55
N ASN A 68 10.34 7.79 17.31
CA ASN A 68 10.50 9.24 17.23
C ASN A 68 11.03 9.67 15.85
N LEU A 69 11.97 8.90 15.28
CA LEU A 69 12.46 9.14 13.92
C LEU A 69 11.35 8.93 12.88
N LEU A 70 10.53 7.90 13.05
CA LEU A 70 9.39 7.64 12.17
C LEU A 70 8.41 8.81 12.19
N VAL A 71 8.03 9.30 13.38
CA VAL A 71 7.14 10.46 13.52
C VAL A 71 7.73 11.70 12.84
N GLY A 72 9.01 12.00 13.10
CA GLY A 72 9.69 13.14 12.48
C GLY A 72 9.75 13.05 10.95
N LEU A 73 10.04 11.86 10.41
CA LEU A 73 10.05 11.64 8.95
C LEU A 73 8.66 11.77 8.33
N VAL A 74 7.61 11.29 9.01
CA VAL A 74 6.23 11.44 8.54
C VAL A 74 5.85 12.92 8.48
N GLU A 75 6.17 13.69 9.51
CA GLU A 75 5.84 15.12 9.54
C GLU A 75 6.61 15.92 8.48
N GLN A 76 7.91 15.63 8.32
CA GLN A 76 8.72 16.22 7.24
C GLN A 76 8.16 15.86 5.86
N SER A 77 7.81 14.59 5.63
CA SER A 77 7.22 14.16 4.35
C SER A 77 5.89 14.84 4.05
N LYS A 78 5.02 15.03 5.06
CA LYS A 78 3.76 15.78 4.92
C LYS A 78 4.01 17.26 4.60
N SER A 79 4.98 17.89 5.24
CA SER A 79 5.32 19.30 4.99
C SER A 79 5.84 19.52 3.58
N LEU A 80 6.70 18.62 3.08
CA LEU A 80 7.23 18.66 1.72
C LEU A 80 6.11 18.37 0.70
N ALA A 81 5.28 17.38 0.97
CA ALA A 81 4.12 17.08 0.13
C ALA A 81 3.16 18.27 0.03
N ALA A 82 2.89 18.98 1.13
CA ALA A 82 2.06 20.18 1.11
C ALA A 82 2.60 21.30 0.21
N GLN A 83 3.93 21.42 0.11
CA GLN A 83 4.59 22.42 -0.74
C GLN A 83 4.64 22.01 -2.22
N CYS A 84 4.73 20.71 -2.49
CA CYS A 84 4.86 20.19 -3.86
C CYS A 84 3.53 19.90 -4.55
N LEU A 85 2.45 19.68 -3.79
CA LEU A 85 1.15 19.33 -4.37
C LEU A 85 0.40 20.57 -4.83
N PRO A 86 -0.14 20.57 -6.07
CA PRO A 86 -0.98 21.66 -6.54
C PRO A 86 -2.25 21.76 -5.68
N PRO A 87 -2.66 22.97 -5.26
CA PRO A 87 -3.92 23.14 -4.56
C PRO A 87 -5.08 22.86 -5.53
N LEU A 88 -6.06 22.08 -5.07
CA LEU A 88 -7.27 21.85 -5.83
C LEU A 88 -8.08 23.16 -5.89
N PRO A 89 -8.47 23.67 -7.07
CA PRO A 89 -9.19 24.94 -7.15
C PRO A 89 -10.50 24.92 -6.34
N PRO A 90 -10.93 26.07 -5.81
CA PRO A 90 -12.07 26.14 -4.89
C PRO A 90 -13.37 25.66 -5.53
N GLU A 91 -13.51 25.77 -6.85
CA GLU A 91 -14.68 25.29 -7.60
C GLU A 91 -14.80 23.76 -7.64
N PHE A 92 -13.71 23.03 -7.45
CA PHE A 92 -13.71 21.57 -7.34
C PHE A 92 -13.96 21.09 -5.90
N GLN A 93 -14.10 22.02 -4.96
CA GLN A 93 -14.39 21.75 -3.54
C GLN A 93 -15.83 22.15 -3.21
N PRO A 94 -16.54 21.40 -2.36
CA PRO A 94 -17.86 21.80 -1.92
C PRO A 94 -17.79 23.09 -1.10
N ALA A 95 -18.76 23.99 -1.30
CA ALA A 95 -18.88 25.17 -0.47
C ALA A 95 -19.17 24.79 1.00
N VAL A 96 -18.82 25.68 1.93
CA VAL A 96 -19.08 25.46 3.37
C VAL A 96 -20.56 25.18 3.60
N GLY A 97 -20.88 24.02 4.18
CA GLY A 97 -22.25 23.57 4.45
C GLY A 97 -22.96 22.86 3.28
N GLN A 98 -22.34 22.73 2.11
CA GLN A 98 -22.88 21.96 1.00
C GLN A 98 -22.50 20.47 1.12
N SER A 99 -23.45 19.58 0.87
CA SER A 99 -23.17 18.15 0.78
C SER A 99 -22.19 17.85 -0.38
N PRO A 100 -21.08 17.11 -0.14
CA PRO A 100 -20.11 16.76 -1.18
C PRO A 100 -20.73 16.04 -2.39
N SER A 101 -21.69 15.15 -2.16
CA SER A 101 -22.38 14.42 -3.22
C SER A 101 -23.24 15.34 -4.09
N LYS A 102 -23.93 16.31 -3.47
CA LYS A 102 -24.73 17.30 -4.21
C LYS A 102 -23.83 18.20 -5.06
N HIS A 103 -22.73 18.68 -4.49
CA HIS A 103 -21.73 19.47 -5.21
C HIS A 103 -21.18 18.70 -6.41
N TYR A 104 -20.74 17.45 -6.20
CA TYR A 104 -20.23 16.56 -7.23
C TYR A 104 -21.19 16.43 -8.42
N ILE A 105 -22.45 16.06 -8.18
CA ILE A 105 -23.42 15.84 -9.27
C ILE A 105 -23.65 17.13 -10.07
N GLN A 106 -23.84 18.26 -9.38
CA GLN A 106 -24.11 19.55 -10.03
C GLN A 106 -22.91 20.04 -10.84
N PHE A 107 -21.72 19.98 -10.24
CA PHE A 107 -20.49 20.46 -10.86
C PHE A 107 -20.10 19.60 -12.06
N THR A 108 -20.07 18.28 -11.91
CA THR A 108 -19.68 17.36 -12.99
C THR A 108 -20.65 17.41 -14.17
N GLY A 109 -21.96 17.50 -13.91
CA GLY A 109 -22.97 17.65 -14.97
C GLY A 109 -22.79 18.93 -15.77
N ARG A 110 -22.65 20.08 -15.10
CA ARG A 110 -22.39 21.37 -15.76
C ARG A 110 -21.10 21.33 -16.57
N ARG A 111 -20.01 20.86 -15.94
CA ARG A 111 -18.68 20.92 -16.53
C ARG A 111 -18.54 20.02 -17.75
N ARG A 112 -19.17 18.85 -17.72
CA ARG A 112 -19.25 17.94 -18.87
C ARG A 112 -19.91 18.62 -20.07
N SER A 113 -21.07 19.26 -19.87
CA SER A 113 -21.76 19.97 -20.95
C SER A 113 -20.93 21.11 -21.53
N GLU A 114 -20.20 21.85 -20.69
CA GLU A 114 -19.31 22.93 -21.13
C GLU A 114 -18.16 22.41 -21.99
N LEU A 115 -17.43 21.39 -21.53
CA LEU A 115 -16.28 20.82 -22.25
C LEU A 115 -16.70 20.17 -23.56
N ILE A 116 -17.80 19.39 -23.57
CA ILE A 116 -18.33 18.79 -24.80
C ILE A 116 -18.76 19.89 -25.78
N GLY A 117 -19.41 20.95 -25.29
CA GLY A 117 -19.77 22.10 -26.12
C GLY A 117 -18.55 22.77 -26.75
N GLN A 118 -17.50 23.01 -25.97
CA GLN A 118 -16.25 23.62 -26.46
C GLN A 118 -15.51 22.72 -27.45
N ALA A 119 -15.45 21.41 -27.18
CA ALA A 119 -14.86 20.42 -28.07
C ALA A 119 -15.60 20.37 -29.42
N SER A 120 -16.94 20.35 -29.37
CA SER A 120 -17.79 20.31 -30.56
C SER A 120 -17.62 21.55 -31.44
N LEU A 121 -17.46 22.75 -30.85
CA LEU A 121 -17.17 23.98 -31.58
C LEU A 121 -15.85 23.93 -32.37
N ARG A 122 -14.92 23.06 -31.96
CA ARG A 122 -13.62 22.84 -32.60
C ARG A 122 -13.56 21.56 -33.44
N ASN A 123 -14.69 20.86 -33.61
CA ASN A 123 -14.75 19.53 -34.24
C ASN A 123 -13.83 18.48 -33.57
N MET A 124 -13.51 18.66 -32.29
CA MET A 124 -12.74 17.69 -31.51
C MET A 124 -13.69 16.63 -30.94
N GLN A 125 -13.33 15.35 -31.07
CA GLN A 125 -14.05 14.26 -30.41
C GLN A 125 -13.59 14.15 -28.96
N LEU A 126 -14.53 14.03 -28.03
CA LEU A 126 -14.26 13.95 -26.61
C LEU A 126 -15.09 12.84 -25.99
N ASP A 127 -14.46 11.98 -25.19
CA ASP A 127 -15.18 11.00 -24.37
C ASP A 127 -16.22 11.69 -23.48
N GLU A 128 -17.50 11.38 -23.73
CA GLU A 128 -18.63 11.93 -23.00
C GLU A 128 -18.60 11.58 -21.50
N SER A 129 -17.93 10.49 -21.13
CA SER A 129 -17.83 10.04 -19.75
C SER A 129 -16.86 10.90 -18.94
N LEU A 130 -15.85 11.51 -19.58
CA LEU A 130 -14.72 12.20 -18.94
C LEU A 130 -13.99 11.34 -17.90
N GLY A 131 -14.04 10.02 -18.04
CA GLY A 131 -13.52 9.07 -17.06
C GLY A 131 -14.25 9.06 -15.71
N LEU A 132 -15.44 9.63 -15.64
CA LEU A 132 -16.27 9.62 -14.44
C LEU A 132 -16.86 8.22 -14.20
N PRO A 133 -16.99 7.80 -12.93
CA PRO A 133 -17.57 6.50 -12.62
C PRO A 133 -19.04 6.44 -13.06
N ALA A 134 -19.45 5.29 -13.63
CA ALA A 134 -20.83 5.06 -14.08
C ALA A 134 -21.86 5.20 -12.95
N VAL A 135 -21.47 4.84 -11.72
CA VAL A 135 -22.28 5.03 -10.50
C VAL A 135 -21.65 6.14 -9.68
N SER A 136 -22.46 7.14 -9.31
CA SER A 136 -21.99 8.27 -8.50
C SER A 136 -21.49 7.78 -7.14
N PRO A 137 -20.25 8.16 -6.73
CA PRO A 137 -19.71 7.76 -5.44
C PRO A 137 -20.46 8.44 -4.29
N THR A 138 -20.70 7.69 -3.22
CA THR A 138 -21.39 8.18 -2.01
C THR A 138 -20.43 8.56 -0.89
N GLN A 139 -19.21 8.01 -0.91
CA GLN A 139 -18.21 8.25 0.13
C GLN A 139 -17.45 9.56 -0.13
N PRO A 140 -17.42 10.52 0.82
CA PRO A 140 -16.66 11.77 0.69
C PRO A 140 -15.20 11.61 0.22
N PRO A 141 -14.37 10.69 0.77
CA PRO A 141 -12.99 10.54 0.31
C PRO A 141 -12.88 10.05 -1.14
N ILE A 142 -13.84 9.24 -1.61
CA ILE A 142 -13.86 8.80 -3.02
C ILE A 142 -14.28 9.97 -3.92
N ILE A 143 -15.27 10.76 -3.50
CA ILE A 143 -15.73 11.96 -4.23
C ILE A 143 -14.56 12.92 -4.43
N GLU A 144 -13.79 13.21 -3.40
CA GLU A 144 -12.63 14.11 -3.50
C GLU A 144 -11.54 13.60 -4.46
N ARG A 145 -11.26 12.29 -4.44
CA ARG A 145 -10.32 11.67 -5.40
C ARG A 145 -10.81 11.81 -6.83
N VAL A 146 -12.10 11.54 -7.07
CA VAL A 146 -12.69 11.73 -8.40
C VAL A 146 -12.62 13.19 -8.83
N MET A 147 -12.98 14.14 -7.95
CA MET A 147 -12.91 15.57 -8.27
C MET A 147 -11.49 16.03 -8.59
N ARG A 148 -10.49 15.47 -7.91
CA ARG A 148 -9.08 15.75 -8.17
C ARG A 148 -8.61 15.18 -9.50
N GLY A 149 -8.99 13.94 -9.81
CA GLY A 149 -8.74 13.34 -11.12
C GLY A 149 -9.42 14.13 -12.23
N LEU A 150 -10.68 14.53 -12.01
CA LEU A 150 -11.45 15.34 -12.95
C LEU A 150 -10.81 16.70 -13.20
N TRP A 151 -10.21 17.33 -12.18
CA TRP A 151 -9.46 18.58 -12.39
C TRP A 151 -8.28 18.38 -13.36
N VAL A 152 -7.53 17.28 -13.25
CA VAL A 152 -6.46 16.97 -14.22
C VAL A 152 -7.01 16.74 -15.61
N VAL A 153 -8.09 15.96 -15.74
CA VAL A 153 -8.78 15.74 -17.02
C VAL A 153 -9.25 17.06 -17.60
N ASP A 154 -9.86 17.92 -16.80
CA ASP A 154 -10.37 19.22 -17.19
C ASP A 154 -9.27 20.10 -17.81
N GLN A 155 -8.14 20.23 -17.10
CA GLN A 155 -7.00 21.00 -17.58
C GLN A 155 -6.41 20.42 -18.87
N MET A 156 -6.31 19.09 -18.96
CA MET A 156 -5.81 18.42 -20.16
C MET A 156 -6.74 18.58 -21.36
N VAL A 157 -8.06 18.48 -21.16
CA VAL A 157 -9.05 18.70 -22.21
C VAL A 157 -9.02 20.15 -22.68
N GLN A 158 -8.93 21.12 -21.76
CA GLN A 158 -8.78 22.53 -22.14
C GLN A 158 -7.50 22.79 -22.94
N LEU A 159 -6.38 22.19 -22.55
CA LEU A 159 -5.13 22.27 -23.30
C LEU A 159 -5.29 21.64 -24.69
N ALA A 160 -5.90 20.45 -24.77
CA ALA A 160 -6.13 19.77 -26.04
C ALA A 160 -7.00 20.60 -27.00
N ILE A 161 -8.08 21.20 -26.49
CA ILE A 161 -8.94 22.14 -27.25
C ILE A 161 -8.13 23.36 -27.69
N GLY A 162 -7.28 23.92 -26.83
CA GLY A 162 -6.45 25.09 -27.14
C GLY A 162 -5.40 24.84 -28.23
N TRP A 163 -5.00 23.58 -28.42
CA TRP A 163 -4.06 23.14 -29.45
C TRP A 163 -4.74 22.45 -30.64
N ASP A 164 -6.07 22.57 -30.76
CA ASP A 164 -6.88 21.97 -31.83
C ASP A 164 -6.60 20.46 -32.01
N ALA A 165 -6.56 19.70 -30.90
CA ALA A 165 -6.48 18.25 -30.94
C ALA A 165 -7.68 17.65 -31.68
N THR A 166 -7.48 16.48 -32.30
CA THR A 166 -8.52 15.80 -33.08
C THR A 166 -9.47 15.02 -32.16
N GLU A 167 -8.90 14.35 -31.16
CA GLU A 167 -9.66 13.45 -30.28
C GLU A 167 -9.00 13.36 -28.90
N VAL A 168 -9.83 13.29 -27.86
CA VAL A 168 -9.42 12.94 -26.49
C VAL A 168 -10.33 11.82 -26.00
N ASP A 169 -9.77 10.63 -25.83
CA ASP A 169 -10.54 9.43 -25.49
C ASP A 169 -9.80 8.59 -24.42
N ASP A 170 -10.37 7.44 -24.07
CA ASP A 170 -9.84 6.46 -23.13
C ASP A 170 -9.52 7.05 -21.74
N ILE A 171 -10.32 8.03 -21.34
CA ILE A 171 -10.15 8.76 -20.08
C ILE A 171 -10.54 7.84 -18.90
N ARG A 172 -9.62 7.65 -17.96
CA ARG A 172 -9.81 6.78 -16.79
C ARG A 172 -9.30 7.43 -15.52
N ILE A 173 -10.19 7.59 -14.54
CA ILE A 173 -9.84 8.07 -13.20
C ILE A 173 -9.83 6.87 -12.23
N ASN A 174 -8.64 6.46 -11.80
CA ASN A 174 -8.46 5.36 -10.86
C ASN A 174 -8.52 5.85 -9.42
N THR A 175 -9.64 5.57 -8.75
CA THR A 175 -9.91 5.95 -7.35
C THR A 175 -9.42 4.92 -6.32
N ARG A 176 -8.91 3.78 -6.78
CA ARG A 176 -8.40 2.72 -5.91
C ARG A 176 -7.07 3.14 -5.28
N VAL A 177 -7.02 3.18 -3.96
CA VAL A 177 -5.78 3.43 -3.22
C VAL A 177 -4.84 2.24 -3.42
N ARG A 178 -3.78 2.41 -4.21
CA ARG A 178 -2.68 1.45 -4.27
C ARG A 178 -1.82 1.61 -3.02
N SER A 179 -2.17 0.91 -1.94
CA SER A 179 -1.28 0.75 -0.79
C SER A 179 -0.13 -0.20 -1.18
N ARG A 180 0.87 0.31 -1.90
CA ARG A 180 2.14 -0.40 -2.12
C ARG A 180 3.00 -0.26 -0.86
N GLY A 181 2.62 -1.00 0.19
CA GLY A 181 3.35 -1.05 1.44
C GLY A 181 2.48 -1.49 2.61
N LYS A 182 3.09 -2.13 3.62
CA LYS A 182 2.45 -2.42 4.90
C LYS A 182 1.96 -1.10 5.52
N SER A 183 0.64 -0.94 5.54
CA SER A 183 -0.18 -0.13 6.45
C SER A 183 0.30 1.29 6.80
N GLY A 184 -0.41 2.31 6.30
CA GLY A 184 -0.65 3.56 7.04
C GLY A 184 0.36 4.72 6.90
N MET A 185 1.46 4.56 6.15
CA MET A 185 2.53 5.58 6.09
C MET A 185 2.69 6.29 4.73
N ALA A 186 1.74 6.17 3.81
CA ALA A 186 1.82 6.93 2.57
C ALA A 186 1.62 8.43 2.88
N ALA A 187 2.66 9.24 2.70
CA ALA A 187 2.60 10.68 2.92
C ALA A 187 1.65 11.40 1.93
N VAL A 188 1.34 10.74 0.80
CA VAL A 188 0.50 11.25 -0.28
C VAL A 188 -0.42 10.13 -0.78
N GLU A 189 -1.70 10.42 -0.88
CA GLU A 189 -2.66 9.63 -1.65
C GLU A 189 -2.60 10.04 -3.11
N VAL A 190 -2.42 9.06 -4.01
CA VAL A 190 -2.30 9.32 -5.44
C VAL A 190 -3.55 8.82 -6.14
N THR A 191 -4.18 9.69 -6.93
CA THR A 191 -5.21 9.32 -7.90
C THR A 191 -4.57 9.24 -9.27
N GLU A 192 -4.56 8.04 -9.86
CA GLU A 192 -4.02 7.83 -11.21
C GLU A 192 -5.07 8.27 -12.24
N VAL A 193 -4.65 9.07 -13.22
CA VAL A 193 -5.50 9.50 -14.35
C VAL A 193 -4.79 9.14 -15.63
N ASP A 194 -5.45 8.33 -16.46
CA ASP A 194 -4.98 7.96 -17.78
C ASP A 194 -5.90 8.60 -18.83
N LEU A 195 -5.34 9.07 -19.94
CA LEU A 195 -6.12 9.57 -21.09
C LEU A 195 -5.28 9.48 -22.37
N GLU A 196 -5.96 9.39 -23.51
CA GLU A 196 -5.34 9.42 -24.82
C GLU A 196 -5.70 10.71 -25.55
N VAL A 197 -4.71 11.32 -26.21
CA VAL A 197 -4.90 12.49 -27.08
C VAL A 197 -4.39 12.16 -28.47
N VAL A 198 -5.23 12.43 -29.47
CA VAL A 198 -4.90 12.27 -30.89
C VAL A 198 -4.76 13.64 -31.51
N MET A 199 -3.64 13.87 -32.20
CA MET A 199 -3.38 15.14 -32.86
C MET A 199 -2.41 15.03 -34.04
N GLU A 200 -2.28 16.10 -34.79
CA GLU A 200 -1.33 16.20 -35.89
C GLU A 200 0.13 16.21 -35.39
N GLN A 201 1.03 15.57 -36.14
CA GLN A 201 2.44 15.44 -35.76
C GLN A 201 3.15 16.79 -35.58
N GLU A 202 2.76 17.81 -36.34
CA GLU A 202 3.41 19.13 -36.28
C GLU A 202 3.16 19.86 -34.96
N LEU A 203 1.99 19.62 -34.35
CA LEU A 203 1.55 20.25 -33.11
C LEU A 203 2.08 19.52 -31.87
N LEU A 204 2.36 18.22 -32.00
CA LEU A 204 2.76 17.33 -30.91
C LEU A 204 3.85 17.91 -30.01
N ASN A 205 4.96 18.38 -30.58
CA ASN A 205 6.09 18.88 -29.79
C ASN A 205 5.74 20.15 -29.00
N ARG A 206 4.87 21.00 -29.53
CA ARG A 206 4.43 22.22 -28.85
C ARG A 206 3.43 21.89 -27.75
N PHE A 207 2.50 20.98 -28.05
CA PHE A 207 1.55 20.45 -27.08
C PHE A 207 2.25 19.80 -25.89
N LEU A 208 3.19 18.87 -26.12
CA LEU A 208 3.94 18.19 -25.06
C LEU A 208 4.72 19.19 -24.19
N LYS A 209 5.34 20.21 -24.81
CA LYS A 209 5.99 21.28 -24.06
C LYS A 209 4.98 22.02 -23.17
N SER A 210 3.80 22.35 -23.70
CA SER A 210 2.77 23.04 -22.93
C SER A 210 2.24 22.22 -21.76
N VAL A 211 2.07 20.90 -21.93
CA VAL A 211 1.67 19.98 -20.86
C VAL A 211 2.73 19.93 -19.76
N VAL A 212 4.01 19.79 -20.13
CA VAL A 212 5.12 19.73 -19.15
C VAL A 212 5.31 21.06 -18.44
N SER A 213 5.11 22.18 -19.13
CA SER A 213 5.26 23.53 -18.55
C SER A 213 3.98 24.05 -17.90
N HIS A 214 2.89 23.26 -17.84
CA HIS A 214 1.61 23.71 -17.32
C HIS A 214 1.76 24.13 -15.85
N GLN A 215 1.18 25.28 -15.52
CA GLN A 215 1.10 25.76 -14.15
C GLN A 215 -0.36 25.91 -13.74
N PRO A 216 -0.79 25.27 -12.65
CA PRO A 216 -0.01 24.39 -11.76
C PRO A 216 0.35 23.04 -12.41
N ASN A 217 1.41 22.38 -11.91
CA ASN A 217 1.85 21.08 -12.43
C ASN A 217 0.75 20.03 -12.21
N LEU A 218 0.35 19.34 -13.28
CA LEU A 218 -0.71 18.31 -13.26
C LEU A 218 -0.25 16.95 -12.70
N GLY A 219 1.05 16.80 -12.42
CA GLY A 219 1.62 15.55 -11.93
C GLY A 219 1.83 14.52 -13.04
N LEU A 220 2.36 14.93 -14.18
CA LEU A 220 2.66 14.03 -15.30
C LEU A 220 3.66 12.95 -14.84
N ALA A 221 3.21 11.69 -14.81
CA ALA A 221 4.00 10.55 -14.37
C ALA A 221 4.67 9.83 -15.54
N ALA A 222 3.95 9.69 -16.66
CA ALA A 222 4.47 9.11 -17.88
C ALA A 222 3.66 9.60 -19.08
N PHE A 223 4.26 9.57 -20.26
CA PHE A 223 3.55 9.64 -21.53
C PHE A 223 4.19 8.69 -22.53
N GLU A 224 3.40 8.19 -23.46
CA GLU A 224 3.83 7.30 -24.53
C GLU A 224 3.31 7.84 -25.86
N VAL A 225 4.21 8.00 -26.83
CA VAL A 225 3.86 8.44 -28.18
C VAL A 225 3.82 7.23 -29.09
N LEU A 226 2.65 6.92 -29.60
CA LEU A 226 2.45 5.78 -30.49
C LEU A 226 2.92 6.08 -31.93
N PRO A 227 3.13 5.04 -32.76
CA PRO A 227 3.45 5.20 -34.17
C PRO A 227 2.41 6.06 -34.92
N LEU A 228 2.83 6.66 -36.02
CA LEU A 228 1.94 7.46 -36.86
C LEU A 228 0.86 6.55 -37.47
N ASP A 229 -0.40 6.97 -37.35
CA ASP A 229 -1.49 6.30 -38.05
C ASP A 229 -1.42 6.59 -39.57
N LYS A 230 -2.10 5.77 -40.37
CA LYS A 230 -2.24 5.93 -41.83
C LYS A 230 -2.82 7.29 -42.22
N LYS A 231 -3.54 7.95 -41.32
CA LYS A 231 -4.11 9.29 -41.49
C LYS A 231 -3.14 10.43 -41.16
N GLY A 232 -1.90 10.14 -40.75
CA GLY A 232 -0.92 11.15 -40.35
C GLY A 232 -1.11 11.68 -38.93
N LEU A 233 -1.95 11.02 -38.13
CA LEU A 233 -2.23 11.39 -36.74
C LEU A 233 -1.29 10.67 -35.77
N ARG A 234 -0.99 11.34 -34.65
CA ARG A 234 -0.23 10.81 -33.53
C ARG A 234 -1.14 10.61 -32.34
N HIS A 235 -1.10 9.39 -31.82
CA HIS A 235 -1.75 9.03 -30.58
C HIS A 235 -0.75 9.15 -29.44
N VAL A 236 -1.16 9.82 -28.36
CA VAL A 236 -0.33 10.01 -27.17
C VAL A 236 -1.13 9.61 -25.95
N THR A 237 -0.65 8.59 -25.26
CA THR A 237 -1.23 8.17 -23.99
C THR A 237 -0.52 8.90 -22.86
N PHE A 238 -1.27 9.57 -22.00
CA PHE A 238 -0.76 10.26 -20.83
C PHE A 238 -1.19 9.54 -19.56
N LYS A 239 -0.28 9.53 -18.57
CA LYS A 239 -0.55 9.05 -17.21
C LYS A 239 -0.17 10.13 -16.22
N PHE A 240 -1.12 10.53 -15.41
CA PHE A 240 -0.95 11.53 -14.36
C PHE A 240 -1.15 10.90 -12.99
N ALA A 241 -0.43 11.45 -12.02
CA ALA A 241 -0.48 11.09 -10.61
C ALA A 241 -0.94 12.30 -9.81
N ALA A 242 -2.26 12.46 -9.67
CA ALA A 242 -2.85 13.56 -8.93
C ALA A 242 -2.78 13.29 -7.42
N GLY A 243 -1.78 13.87 -6.76
CA GLY A 243 -1.50 13.64 -5.34
C GLY A 243 -2.37 14.49 -4.40
N ALA A 244 -2.66 13.95 -3.21
CA ALA A 244 -3.34 14.60 -2.09
C ALA A 244 -2.67 14.22 -0.78
N LEU A 245 -2.69 15.10 0.22
CA LEU A 245 -2.36 14.68 1.57
C LEU A 245 -3.45 13.70 2.06
N PRO A 246 -3.08 12.59 2.71
CA PRO A 246 -4.05 11.70 3.32
C PRO A 246 -4.86 12.48 4.36
N GLN A 247 -6.19 12.40 4.26
CA GLN A 247 -7.03 12.92 5.33
C GLN A 247 -6.75 12.07 6.57
N SER A 248 -6.41 12.70 7.68
CA SER A 248 -6.33 12.01 8.96
C SER A 248 -7.70 11.40 9.23
N ASN A 249 -7.83 10.08 9.12
CA ASN A 249 -9.00 9.36 9.60
C ASN A 249 -9.15 9.70 11.09
N GLN A 250 -10.01 10.66 11.42
CA GLN A 250 -10.41 10.95 12.81
C GLN A 250 -11.32 9.85 13.38
N ASN A 251 -11.39 8.67 12.74
CA ASN A 251 -12.31 7.58 13.06
C ASN A 251 -11.61 6.29 13.51
N GLU A 252 -10.38 6.36 14.04
CA GLU A 252 -9.74 5.21 14.73
C GLU A 252 -9.69 5.34 16.26
N GLU A 253 -10.43 6.28 16.84
CA GLU A 253 -10.73 6.29 18.28
C GLU A 253 -12.25 6.21 18.48
N LEU A 254 -12.77 4.98 18.62
CA LEU A 254 -13.93 4.61 19.44
C LEU A 254 -13.87 3.10 19.72
#